data_AF-A0A953DG54-F1
#
_entry.id   AF-A0A953DG54-F1
#
_cell.length_a   1.000
_cell.length_b   1.000
_cell.length_c   1.000
_cell.angle_alpha   90.00
_cell.angle_beta   90.00
_cell.angle_gamma   90.00
#
_symmetry.space_group_name_H-M   'P 1'
#
loop_
_entity.id
_entity.type
_entity.pdbx_description
1 polymer ?
#
loop_
_entity_poly.entity_id
_entity_poly.type
_entity_poly.pdbx_seq_one_letter_code
_entity_poly.pdbx_strand_id
1 'polypeptide(L)'
;DRIIARDGKESILSMSVKAYGRPSKVAKVPAKFFSPPPNVDSAILLIDNISKDFFATMSEEKFFEVVKAGFGQKRKQLKNNIEKLFSDPIEAILESCTIPLKARAEDLTLENWKCLAQKLK
;
A
#
# COMPACT_ATOMS: atom_id res chain seq x y z
N ASP A 1 0.10 -10.25 -9.28
CA ASP A 1 -1.07 -10.21 -8.37
C ASP A 1 -0.96 -9.21 -7.23
N ARG A 2 0.08 -9.24 -6.39
CA ARG A 2 0.17 -8.34 -5.22
C ARG A 2 0.10 -6.85 -5.54
N ILE A 3 0.68 -6.40 -6.66
CA ILE A 3 0.67 -5.00 -7.10
C ILE A 3 -0.75 -4.45 -7.28
N ILE A 4 -1.69 -5.27 -7.77
CA ILE A 4 -3.08 -4.87 -8.02
C ILE A 4 -4.02 -5.14 -6.82
N ALA A 5 -3.50 -5.53 -5.65
CA ALA A 5 -4.27 -5.87 -4.44
C ALA A 5 -5.29 -7.01 -4.65
N ARG A 6 -4.80 -8.23 -4.85
CA ARG A 6 -5.64 -9.42 -4.95
C ARG A 6 -6.54 -9.55 -3.70
N ASP A 7 -7.82 -9.82 -3.93
CA ASP A 7 -8.87 -9.96 -2.89
C ASP A 7 -9.15 -8.68 -2.08
N GLY A 8 -8.83 -7.51 -2.66
CA GLY A 8 -9.08 -6.20 -2.03
C GLY A 8 -8.14 -5.89 -0.86
N LYS A 9 -7.08 -6.69 -0.68
CA LYS A 9 -6.07 -6.49 0.37
C LYS A 9 -4.83 -5.84 -0.20
N GLU A 10 -4.53 -4.64 0.30
CA GLU A 10 -3.34 -3.91 -0.06
C GLU A 10 -2.09 -4.50 0.61
N SER A 11 -0.94 -4.24 0.02
CA SER A 11 0.36 -4.61 0.57
C SER A 11 1.35 -3.46 0.38
N ILE A 12 2.49 -3.51 1.07
CA ILE A 12 3.57 -2.53 0.83
C ILE A 12 3.89 -2.43 -0.68
N LEU A 13 3.97 -3.57 -1.38
CA LEU A 13 4.26 -3.58 -2.82
C LEU A 13 3.16 -2.91 -3.66
N SER A 14 1.88 -3.05 -3.32
CA SER A 14 0.83 -2.32 -4.05
C SER A 14 0.88 -0.84 -3.76
N MET A 15 1.13 -0.42 -2.51
CA MET A 15 1.30 0.98 -2.15
C MET A 15 2.50 1.60 -2.87
N SER A 16 3.64 0.89 -2.94
CA SER A 16 4.83 1.35 -3.67
C SER A 16 4.63 1.54 -5.17
N VAL A 17 3.61 0.94 -5.77
CA VAL A 17 3.26 1.18 -7.18
C VAL A 17 2.15 2.22 -7.31
N LYS A 18 1.09 2.07 -6.50
CA LYS A 18 -0.11 2.92 -6.54
C LYS A 18 0.17 4.37 -6.17
N ALA A 19 1.18 4.62 -5.34
CA ALA A 19 1.60 5.97 -5.00
C ALA A 19 2.20 6.75 -6.19
N TYR A 20 2.63 6.07 -7.26
CA TYR A 20 3.17 6.74 -8.45
C TYR A 20 2.27 6.61 -9.68
N GLY A 21 1.48 5.55 -9.80
CA GLY A 21 0.64 5.34 -10.98
C GLY A 21 -0.47 4.32 -10.75
N ARG A 22 -1.26 4.07 -11.79
CA ARG A 22 -2.42 3.17 -11.73
C ARG A 22 -2.08 1.80 -12.34
N PRO A 23 -1.79 0.77 -11.53
CA PRO A 23 -1.50 -0.55 -12.06
C PRO A 23 -2.77 -1.28 -12.51
N SER A 24 -2.68 -1.98 -13.64
CA SER A 24 -3.69 -2.92 -14.12
C SER A 24 -3.02 -4.18 -14.69
N LYS A 25 -3.74 -5.31 -14.65
CA LYS A 25 -3.27 -6.57 -15.23
C LYS A 25 -3.79 -6.69 -16.66
N VAL A 26 -2.86 -6.79 -17.60
CA VAL A 26 -3.18 -6.92 -19.03
C VAL A 26 -3.44 -8.39 -19.36
N ALA A 27 -2.50 -9.27 -19.02
CA ALA A 27 -2.60 -10.70 -19.34
C ALA A 27 -1.80 -11.57 -18.37
N LYS A 28 -2.16 -12.86 -18.30
CA LYS A 28 -1.34 -13.91 -17.69
C LYS A 28 -0.57 -14.64 -18.80
N VAL A 29 0.70 -14.91 -18.58
CA VAL A 29 1.55 -15.62 -19.55
C VAL A 29 1.99 -16.96 -18.94
N PRO A 30 1.44 -18.09 -19.41
CA PRO A 30 1.82 -19.42 -18.93
C PRO A 30 3.32 -19.72 -19.06
N ALA A 31 3.90 -20.40 -18.07
CA ALA A 31 5.32 -20.78 -18.06
C ALA A 31 5.78 -21.57 -19.30
N LYS A 32 4.88 -22.38 -19.87
CA LYS A 32 5.15 -23.20 -21.07
C LYS A 32 5.52 -22.41 -22.33
N PHE A 33 5.32 -21.09 -22.34
CA PHE A 33 5.69 -20.22 -23.46
C PHE A 33 7.11 -19.65 -23.37
N PHE A 34 7.90 -20.05 -22.36
CA PHE A 34 9.29 -19.63 -22.19
C PHE A 34 10.27 -20.79 -22.42
N SER A 35 11.53 -20.48 -22.73
CA SER A 35 12.60 -21.47 -22.94
C SER A 35 13.90 -21.06 -22.22
N PRO A 36 14.38 -21.84 -21.22
CA PRO A 36 13.67 -22.97 -20.60
C PRO A 36 12.40 -22.53 -19.84
N PRO A 37 11.39 -23.39 -19.66
CA PRO A 37 10.20 -23.04 -18.89
C PRO A 37 10.52 -22.77 -17.41
N PRO A 38 10.05 -21.65 -16.81
CA PRO A 38 10.20 -21.39 -15.38
C PRO A 38 9.21 -22.21 -14.53
N ASN A 39 9.41 -22.21 -13.20
CA ASN A 39 8.55 -22.91 -12.24
C ASN A 39 7.19 -22.23 -11.96
N VAL A 40 7.00 -21.00 -12.45
CA VAL A 40 5.82 -20.18 -12.16
C VAL A 40 5.35 -19.44 -13.41
N ASP A 41 4.06 -19.14 -13.47
CA ASP A 41 3.50 -18.30 -14.52
C ASP A 41 3.91 -16.84 -14.38
N SER A 42 3.92 -16.12 -15.50
CA SER A 42 4.18 -14.69 -15.58
C SER A 42 2.88 -13.89 -15.78
N ALA A 43 2.99 -12.56 -15.68
CA ALA A 43 1.90 -11.65 -15.99
C ALA A 43 2.44 -10.36 -16.65
N ILE A 44 1.65 -9.79 -17.55
CA ILE A 44 1.89 -8.49 -18.14
C ILE A 44 1.11 -7.47 -17.31
N LEU A 45 1.82 -6.44 -16.83
CA LEU A 45 1.25 -5.32 -16.07
C LEU A 45 1.40 -4.04 -16.88
N LEU A 46 0.35 -3.23 -16.85
CA LEU A 46 0.37 -1.85 -17.32
C LEU A 46 0.32 -0.95 -16.08
N ILE A 47 1.13 0.10 -16.07
CA ILE A 47 1.10 1.14 -15.02
C ILE A 47 0.88 2.47 -15.74
N ASP A 48 -0.35 2.97 -15.67
CA ASP A 48 -0.72 4.24 -16.31
C ASP A 48 -0.45 5.42 -15.37
N ASN A 49 -0.36 6.63 -15.95
CA ASN A 49 -0.26 7.91 -15.22
C ASN A 49 0.88 7.94 -14.18
N ILE A 50 2.06 7.44 -14.54
CA ILE A 50 3.23 7.46 -13.67
C ILE A 50 3.66 8.92 -13.43
N SER A 51 3.63 9.36 -12.18
CA SER A 51 3.99 10.72 -11.76
C SER A 51 4.42 10.74 -10.28
N LYS A 52 4.84 11.91 -9.80
CA LYS A 52 5.05 12.18 -8.36
C LYS A 52 3.93 13.05 -7.75
N ASP A 53 2.85 13.28 -8.48
CA ASP A 53 1.81 14.25 -8.10
C ASP A 53 1.09 13.87 -6.80
N PHE A 54 1.00 12.56 -6.50
CA PHE A 54 0.48 12.07 -5.22
C PHE A 54 1.20 12.69 -4.00
N PHE A 55 2.49 12.96 -4.15
CA PHE A 55 3.36 13.52 -3.11
C PHE A 55 3.44 15.05 -3.16
N ALA A 56 2.69 15.74 -4.03
CA ALA A 56 2.75 17.21 -4.14
C ALA A 56 2.46 17.95 -2.81
N THR A 57 1.74 17.30 -1.89
CA THR A 57 1.34 17.85 -0.59
C THR A 57 1.95 17.12 0.62
N MET A 58 2.97 16.28 0.43
CA MET A 58 3.67 15.58 1.53
C MET A 58 5.04 15.05 1.14
N SER A 59 5.87 14.73 2.14
CA SER A 59 7.14 14.01 1.90
C SER A 59 6.88 12.55 1.46
N GLU A 60 7.56 12.16 0.39
CA GLU A 60 7.62 10.78 -0.11
C GLU A 60 8.21 9.84 0.96
N GLU A 61 9.26 10.30 1.64
CA GLU A 61 9.93 9.58 2.72
C GLU A 61 8.98 9.33 3.90
N LYS A 62 8.27 10.38 4.35
CA LYS A 62 7.30 10.27 5.45
C LYS A 62 6.15 9.31 5.10
N PHE A 63 5.64 9.37 3.87
CA PHE A 63 4.62 8.43 3.42
C PHE A 63 5.09 6.99 3.54
N PHE A 64 6.28 6.67 3.02
CA PHE A 64 6.80 5.30 3.09
C PHE A 64 7.23 4.87 4.49
N GLU A 65 7.64 5.81 5.35
CA GLU A 65 7.86 5.55 6.78
C GLU A 65 6.56 5.07 7.45
N VAL A 66 5.46 5.82 7.27
CA VAL A 66 4.15 5.48 7.84
C VAL A 66 3.60 4.16 7.29
N VAL A 67 3.71 3.93 5.97
CA VAL A 67 3.31 2.66 5.34
C VAL A 67 4.10 1.49 5.93
N LYS A 68 5.43 1.62 6.04
CA LYS A 68 6.28 0.57 6.63
C LYS A 68 5.92 0.31 8.09
N ALA A 69 5.70 1.37 8.88
CA ALA A 69 5.29 1.27 10.27
C ALA A 69 3.99 0.45 10.39
N GLY A 70 2.96 0.83 9.63
CA GLY A 70 1.66 0.17 9.68
C GLY A 70 1.70 -1.30 9.25
N PHE A 71 2.52 -1.66 8.26
CA PHE A 71 2.70 -3.06 7.83
C PHE A 71 3.69 -3.88 8.69
N GLY A 72 4.27 -3.30 9.75
CA GLY A 72 5.32 -3.93 10.57
C GLY A 72 4.91 -5.28 11.21
N GLN A 73 3.65 -5.45 11.61
CA GLN A 73 3.12 -6.75 12.06
C GLN A 73 1.78 -7.06 11.38
N LYS A 74 1.83 -7.90 10.34
CA LYS A 74 0.70 -8.21 9.44
C LYS A 74 -0.62 -8.57 10.13
N ARG A 75 -0.57 -9.27 11.26
CA ARG A 75 -1.78 -9.78 11.96
C ARG A 75 -2.32 -8.82 13.02
N LYS A 76 -1.61 -7.74 13.36
CA LYS A 76 -2.08 -6.76 14.35
C LYS A 76 -2.94 -5.68 13.68
N GLN A 77 -3.85 -5.10 14.46
CA GLN A 77 -4.55 -3.88 14.07
C GLN A 77 -3.55 -2.76 13.80
N LEU A 78 -3.89 -1.89 12.86
CA LEU A 78 -3.04 -0.80 12.40
C LEU A 78 -2.56 0.08 13.57
N LYS A 79 -3.46 0.43 14.50
CA LYS A 79 -3.12 1.29 15.65
C LYS A 79 -1.93 0.75 16.44
N ASN A 80 -1.93 -0.55 16.73
CA ASN A 80 -0.88 -1.21 17.52
C ASN A 80 0.48 -1.22 16.81
N ASN A 81 0.49 -1.07 15.48
CA ASN A 81 1.72 -0.95 14.71
C ASN A 81 2.22 0.50 14.68
N ILE A 82 1.31 1.46 14.48
CA ILE A 82 1.62 2.90 14.40
C ILE A 82 2.07 3.46 15.76
N GLU A 83 1.41 3.09 16.86
CA GLU A 83 1.73 3.55 18.24
C GLU A 83 3.16 3.24 18.70
N LYS A 84 3.87 2.34 18.01
CA LYS A 84 5.27 2.03 18.33
C LYS A 84 6.25 3.07 17.82
N LEU A 85 5.88 3.79 16.75
CA LEU A 85 6.72 4.80 16.12
C LEU A 85 6.22 6.21 16.40
N PHE A 86 4.92 6.38 16.59
CA PHE A 86 4.30 7.69 16.72
C PHE A 86 3.60 7.81 18.08
N SER A 87 3.81 8.94 18.75
CA SER A 87 3.17 9.27 20.03
C SER A 87 1.94 10.19 19.88
N ASP A 88 1.48 10.38 18.64
CA ASP A 88 0.29 11.15 18.29
C ASP A 88 -1.00 10.52 18.88
N PRO A 89 -2.13 11.27 18.95
CA PRO A 89 -3.43 10.72 19.32
C PRO A 89 -3.99 9.82 18.20
N ILE A 90 -3.47 8.59 18.10
CA ILE A 90 -3.70 7.69 16.96
C ILE A 90 -5.19 7.41 16.71
N GLU A 91 -5.98 7.17 17.75
CA GLU A 91 -7.41 6.87 17.57
C GLU A 91 -8.18 8.04 16.94
N ALA A 92 -7.91 9.28 17.37
CA ALA A 92 -8.52 10.48 16.79
C ALA A 92 -8.07 10.71 15.35
N ILE A 93 -6.80 10.43 15.04
CA ILE A 93 -6.28 10.53 13.67
C ILE A 93 -6.97 9.50 12.76
N LEU A 94 -7.09 8.24 13.21
CA LEU A 94 -7.77 7.18 12.45
C LEU A 94 -9.22 7.57 12.16
N GLU A 95 -9.95 8.08 13.14
CA GLU A 95 -11.32 8.56 12.97
C GLU A 95 -11.38 9.71 11.94
N SER A 96 -10.49 10.70 12.03
CA SER A 96 -10.43 11.82 11.07
C SER A 96 -10.12 11.38 9.63
N CYS A 97 -9.42 10.26 9.47
CA CYS A 97 -9.12 9.64 8.18
C CYS A 97 -10.16 8.61 7.74
N THR A 98 -11.29 8.49 8.47
CA THR A 98 -12.36 7.51 8.22
C THR A 98 -11.86 6.06 8.24
N ILE A 99 -10.91 5.75 9.14
CA ILE A 99 -10.31 4.42 9.28
C ILE A 99 -10.89 3.75 10.54
N PRO A 100 -11.50 2.55 10.43
CA PRO A 100 -11.97 1.82 11.60
C PRO A 100 -10.83 1.48 12.58
N LEU A 101 -11.05 1.63 13.89
CA LEU A 101 -10.04 1.32 14.92
C LEU A 101 -9.56 -0.15 14.87
N LYS A 102 -10.38 -1.06 14.35
CA LYS A 102 -10.06 -2.47 14.21
C LYS A 102 -9.41 -2.83 12.86
N ALA A 103 -9.21 -1.85 11.96
CA ALA A 103 -8.61 -2.08 10.65
C ALA A 103 -7.16 -2.57 10.77
N ARG A 104 -6.74 -3.39 9.81
CA ARG A 104 -5.35 -3.78 9.59
C ARG A 104 -4.79 -2.98 8.42
N ALA A 105 -3.46 -2.92 8.32
CA ALA A 105 -2.78 -2.18 7.26
C ALA A 105 -3.22 -2.61 5.84
N GLU A 106 -3.48 -3.91 5.64
CA GLU A 106 -3.95 -4.44 4.35
C GLU A 106 -5.38 -4.02 3.97
N ASP A 107 -6.14 -3.41 4.89
CA ASP A 107 -7.51 -2.94 4.64
C ASP A 107 -7.55 -1.49 4.13
N LEU A 108 -6.44 -0.75 4.25
CA LEU A 108 -6.39 0.68 3.96
C LEU A 108 -6.16 0.96 2.49
N THR A 109 -6.94 1.91 1.95
CA THR A 109 -6.75 2.46 0.60
C THR A 109 -5.54 3.40 0.55
N LEU A 110 -5.09 3.74 -0.67
CA LEU A 110 -4.02 4.73 -0.88
C LEU A 110 -4.37 6.09 -0.23
N GLU A 111 -5.63 6.53 -0.32
CA GLU A 111 -6.09 7.78 0.28
C GLU A 111 -6.10 7.72 1.82
N ASN A 112 -6.39 6.56 2.42
CA ASN A 112 -6.25 6.41 3.87
C ASN A 112 -4.78 6.58 4.29
N TRP A 113 -3.84 5.96 3.58
CA TRP A 113 -2.41 6.13 3.84
C TRP A 113 -1.93 7.57 3.62
N LYS A 114 -2.45 8.23 2.58
CA LYS A 114 -2.22 9.65 2.31
C LYS A 114 -2.60 10.51 3.52
N CYS A 115 -3.82 10.32 4.04
CA CYS A 115 -4.32 11.05 5.20
C CYS A 115 -3.45 10.81 6.44
N LEU A 116 -3.08 9.55 6.71
CA LEU A 116 -2.20 9.21 7.84
C LEU A 116 -0.84 9.91 7.75
N ALA A 117 -0.21 9.88 6.57
CA ALA A 117 1.10 10.51 6.34
C ALA A 117 1.06 12.03 6.54
N GLN A 118 -0.08 12.68 6.30
CA GLN A 118 -0.26 14.11 6.52
C GLN A 118 -0.57 14.48 7.98
N LYS A 119 -1.11 13.55 8.76
CA LYS A 119 -1.57 13.81 10.14
C LYS A 119 -0.58 13.36 11.21
N LEU A 120 0.16 12.28 10.96
CA LEU A 120 1.17 11.77 11.88
C LEU A 120 2.44 12.63 11.81
N LYS A 121 2.96 13.02 12.98
CA LYS A 121 4.14 13.88 13.07
C LYS A 121 5.44 13.09 13.15
#